data_AF-A0AAU2YYN3-F1
#
_entry.id   AF-A0AAU2YYN3-F1
#
_cell.length_a   1.000
_cell.length_b   1.000
_cell.length_c   1.000
_cell.angle_alpha   90.00
_cell.angle_beta   90.00
_cell.angle_gamma   90.00
#
_symmetry.space_group_name_H-M   'P 1'
#
loop_
_entity.id
_entity.type
_entity.pdbx_description
1 polymer ?
#
loop_
_entity_poly.entity_id
_entity_poly.type
_entity_poly.pdbx_seq_one_letter_code
_entity_poly.pdbx_strand_id
1 'polypeptide(L)'
;MTRVVLFGAPTVIVVSLLFNSGGDAELPTSSPTAEASVTASAPADPFAAADDEERRELNARVAAMPPGLAEPKMREIAWQLLASAEGSTLDWRSQYATIEDTGDGTGYNAGIVGFCSSTHDMLTFVEAFTAEHPDSPLAPFVPALREVDGTDSHEGLDPGFTAAWKKSAEDPAFRAAQDLVRLKQYFEPAVHLAKLDGLGTLGQYIYFDAMVLQGPGSEADSFYGIRKAAAEEADTVAEGGDEPAYLDAFLEAARTVMKSKKNQQDTSRLDTAQRVFLEDGNLTLEPPLTWKMYGETFRIPS
;
A
#
# COMPACT_ATOMS: atom_id res chain seq x y z
N MET A 1 -20.76 15.05 10.66
CA MET A 1 -20.44 13.80 9.96
C MET A 1 -19.04 13.42 10.43
N THR A 2 -18.93 12.38 11.25
CA THR A 2 -17.63 11.82 11.62
C THR A 2 -17.06 11.23 10.35
N ARG A 3 -15.98 11.81 9.83
CA ARG A 3 -15.27 11.28 8.66
C ARG A 3 -14.58 10.01 9.15
N VAL A 4 -15.08 8.86 8.74
CA VAL A 4 -14.42 7.58 8.99
C VAL A 4 -13.32 7.49 7.94
N VAL A 5 -12.06 7.59 8.37
CA VAL A 5 -10.91 7.23 7.55
C VAL A 5 -10.92 5.70 7.53
N LEU A 6 -11.16 5.10 6.36
CA LEU A 6 -10.94 3.66 6.20
C LEU A 6 -9.46 3.52 5.89
N PHE A 7 -8.67 3.09 6.87
CA PHE A 7 -7.33 2.58 6.60
C PHE A 7 -7.45 1.18 5.97
N GLY A 8 -6.52 0.85 5.07
CA GLY A 8 -6.35 -0.50 4.55
C GLY A 8 -6.36 -1.56 5.65
N ALA A 9 -6.81 -2.79 5.36
CA ALA A 9 -6.76 -3.86 6.35
C ALA A 9 -5.30 -4.13 6.71
N PRO A 10 -4.88 -3.96 7.97
CA PRO A 10 -3.48 -4.14 8.30
C PRO A 10 -3.16 -5.63 8.32
N THR A 11 -2.17 -6.01 7.53
CA THR A 11 -1.63 -7.38 7.49
C THR A 11 -0.26 -7.36 8.13
N VAL A 12 -0.03 -8.28 9.07
CA VAL A 12 1.28 -8.49 9.70
C VAL A 12 2.27 -8.90 8.62
N ILE A 13 3.18 -8.00 8.27
CA ILE A 13 4.20 -8.23 7.25
C ILE A 13 5.56 -8.07 7.90
N VAL A 14 6.24 -9.19 8.09
CA VAL A 14 7.64 -9.23 8.53
C VAL A 14 8.51 -8.97 7.30
N VAL A 15 9.00 -7.74 7.13
CA VAL A 15 10.07 -7.45 6.18
C VAL A 15 11.15 -6.58 6.83
N SER A 16 12.33 -7.17 6.96
CA SER A 16 13.56 -6.53 7.39
C SER A 16 14.04 -5.52 6.34
N LEU A 17 13.58 -4.26 6.42
CA LEU A 17 14.17 -3.15 5.66
C LEU A 17 15.18 -2.42 6.53
N LEU A 18 16.44 -2.86 6.43
CA LEU A 18 17.59 -2.12 6.94
C LEU A 18 17.78 -0.86 6.08
N PHE A 19 17.63 0.30 6.71
CA PHE A 19 18.13 1.55 6.16
C PHE A 19 19.66 1.45 6.07
N ASN A 20 20.21 1.62 4.86
CA ASN A 20 21.58 2.06 4.73
C ASN A 20 21.73 2.96 3.50
N SER A 21 22.02 4.22 3.76
CA SER A 21 22.44 5.19 2.77
C SER A 21 23.83 4.82 2.25
N GLY A 22 23.94 4.43 0.99
CA GLY A 22 25.13 4.57 0.16
C GLY A 22 26.38 3.76 0.55
N GLY A 23 26.69 2.75 -0.28
CA GLY A 23 28.01 2.11 -0.35
C GLY A 23 27.93 0.61 -0.15
N ASP A 24 28.45 -0.15 -1.12
CA ASP A 24 28.52 -1.62 -1.12
C ASP A 24 28.92 -2.18 0.25
N ALA A 25 27.99 -2.90 0.90
CA ALA A 25 28.28 -3.66 2.13
C ALA A 25 27.30 -4.84 2.27
N GLU A 26 27.86 -6.04 2.35
CA GLU A 26 27.18 -7.33 2.57
C GLU A 26 26.35 -7.37 3.87
N LEU A 27 25.38 -8.29 3.87
CA LEU A 27 24.47 -8.63 4.98
C LEU A 27 25.24 -9.22 6.19
N PRO A 28 24.90 -8.86 7.44
CA PRO A 28 25.30 -9.61 8.61
C PRO A 28 24.53 -10.94 8.71
N THR A 29 25.28 -12.05 8.86
CA THR A 29 24.83 -13.45 8.74
C THR A 29 24.07 -14.00 9.95
N SER A 30 23.42 -13.19 10.78
CA SER A 30 22.84 -13.69 12.04
C SER A 30 21.68 -12.84 12.53
N SER A 31 20.45 -13.27 12.24
CA SER A 31 19.27 -12.99 13.05
C SER A 31 18.31 -14.18 12.93
N PRO A 32 17.62 -14.57 14.01
CA PRO A 32 16.89 -15.83 14.11
C PRO A 32 15.63 -15.81 13.23
N THR A 33 15.48 -16.84 12.41
CA THR A 33 14.31 -17.08 11.56
C THR A 33 13.12 -17.47 12.45
N ALA A 34 12.05 -16.66 12.46
CA ALA A 34 10.77 -17.10 12.97
C ALA A 34 10.15 -18.10 11.97
N GLU A 35 9.90 -19.33 12.42
CA GLU A 35 9.28 -20.38 11.61
C GLU A 35 7.82 -20.04 11.34
N ALA A 36 7.53 -19.53 10.13
CA ALA A 36 6.19 -19.60 9.55
C ALA A 36 6.00 -21.00 8.93
N SER A 37 4.95 -21.70 9.36
CA SER A 37 4.60 -23.02 8.83
C SER A 37 4.15 -22.89 7.37
N VAL A 38 5.00 -23.29 6.43
CA VAL A 38 4.75 -23.19 4.98
C VAL A 38 4.07 -24.47 4.49
N THR A 39 2.77 -24.43 4.23
CA THR A 39 2.18 -25.35 3.24
C THR A 39 2.46 -24.77 1.86
N ALA A 40 3.32 -25.44 1.09
CA ALA A 40 3.84 -24.98 -0.20
C ALA A 40 2.73 -24.88 -1.27
N SER A 41 2.25 -23.65 -1.50
CA SER A 41 1.73 -23.18 -2.79
C SER A 41 2.89 -22.50 -3.53
N ALA A 42 2.85 -22.50 -4.87
CA ALA A 42 3.79 -21.69 -5.66
C ALA A 42 3.83 -20.24 -5.14
N PRO A 43 5.01 -19.59 -5.15
CA PRO A 43 5.15 -18.22 -4.68
C PRO A 43 4.19 -17.29 -5.42
N ALA A 44 3.38 -16.58 -4.65
CA ALA A 44 2.35 -15.68 -5.17
C ALA A 44 2.95 -14.48 -5.92
N ASP A 45 4.14 -14.05 -5.51
CA ASP A 45 4.96 -13.06 -6.21
C ASP A 45 5.96 -13.76 -7.16
N PRO A 46 5.79 -13.63 -8.49
CA PRO A 46 6.72 -14.21 -9.46
C PRO A 46 8.14 -13.62 -9.34
N PHE A 47 8.30 -12.41 -8.82
CA PHE A 47 9.62 -11.80 -8.68
C PHE A 47 10.38 -12.33 -7.45
N ALA A 48 9.69 -12.52 -6.33
CA ALA A 48 10.27 -13.13 -5.13
C ALA A 48 10.73 -14.58 -5.40
N ALA A 49 9.97 -15.31 -6.22
CA ALA A 49 10.23 -16.68 -6.64
C ALA A 49 11.49 -16.88 -7.50
N ALA A 50 11.78 -15.87 -8.31
CA ALA A 50 12.70 -15.97 -9.43
C ALA A 50 14.16 -16.04 -8.99
N ASP A 51 14.98 -16.76 -9.75
CA ASP A 51 16.43 -16.70 -9.62
C ASP A 51 17.02 -15.40 -10.20
N ASP A 52 18.34 -15.19 -10.07
CA ASP A 52 18.99 -13.94 -10.48
C ASP A 52 18.99 -13.71 -12.01
N GLU A 53 18.88 -14.75 -12.83
CA GLU A 53 18.72 -14.59 -14.28
C GLU A 53 17.26 -14.25 -14.60
N GLU A 54 16.32 -15.01 -14.05
CA GLU A 54 14.88 -14.77 -14.22
C GLU A 54 14.50 -13.36 -13.77
N ARG A 55 14.99 -12.89 -12.62
CA ARG A 55 14.77 -11.51 -12.16
C ARG A 55 15.33 -10.48 -13.12
N ARG A 56 16.48 -10.73 -13.75
CA ARG A 56 17.04 -9.82 -14.76
C ARG A 56 16.16 -9.75 -16.00
N GLU A 57 15.64 -10.87 -16.46
CA GLU A 57 14.71 -10.93 -17.59
C GLU A 57 13.38 -10.23 -17.29
N LEU A 58 12.79 -10.49 -16.10
CA LEU A 58 11.58 -9.81 -15.63
C LEU A 58 11.78 -8.29 -15.56
N ASN A 59 12.89 -7.85 -14.97
CA ASN A 59 13.23 -6.42 -14.90
C ASN A 59 13.43 -5.81 -16.29
N ALA A 60 14.03 -6.54 -17.24
CA ALA A 60 14.20 -6.06 -18.62
C ALA A 60 12.84 -5.89 -19.33
N ARG A 61 11.89 -6.82 -19.12
CA ARG A 61 10.51 -6.70 -19.64
C ARG A 61 9.81 -5.46 -19.07
N VAL A 62 9.94 -5.24 -17.78
CA VAL A 62 9.34 -4.10 -17.06
C VAL A 62 9.93 -2.77 -17.52
N ALA A 63 11.25 -2.73 -17.75
CA ALA A 63 11.94 -1.55 -18.27
C ALA A 63 11.59 -1.23 -19.73
N ALA A 64 11.15 -2.22 -20.52
CA ALA A 64 10.71 -2.01 -21.89
C ALA A 64 9.31 -1.37 -22.00
N MET A 65 8.50 -1.44 -20.93
CA MET A 65 7.20 -0.78 -20.90
C MET A 65 7.32 0.73 -20.62
N PRO A 66 6.34 1.53 -21.07
CA PRO A 66 6.24 2.93 -20.68
C PRO A 66 6.34 3.11 -19.15
N PRO A 67 6.85 4.24 -18.65
CA PRO A 67 7.06 4.39 -17.21
C PRO A 67 5.73 4.37 -16.45
N GLY A 68 4.63 4.87 -17.05
CA GLY A 68 3.28 4.76 -16.50
C GLY A 68 3.17 5.48 -15.16
N LEU A 69 2.72 4.78 -14.12
CA LEU A 69 2.58 5.33 -12.78
C LEU A 69 3.94 5.76 -12.18
N ALA A 70 5.05 5.18 -12.65
CA ALA A 70 6.39 5.56 -12.21
C ALA A 70 6.82 6.97 -12.68
N GLU A 71 6.12 7.57 -13.66
CA GLU A 71 6.35 8.97 -14.01
C GLU A 71 5.98 9.89 -12.84
N PRO A 72 6.78 10.91 -12.49
CA PRO A 72 6.50 11.77 -11.34
C PRO A 72 5.11 12.40 -11.32
N LYS A 73 4.61 12.84 -12.49
CA LYS A 73 3.25 13.40 -12.64
C LYS A 73 2.19 12.35 -12.31
N MET A 74 2.31 11.15 -12.88
CA MET A 74 1.34 10.08 -12.70
C MET A 74 1.37 9.53 -11.28
N ARG A 75 2.54 9.48 -10.65
CA ARG A 75 2.68 9.14 -9.24
C ARG A 75 1.99 10.14 -8.31
N GLU A 76 2.09 11.44 -8.60
CA GLU A 76 1.36 12.47 -7.84
C GLU A 76 -0.16 12.29 -8.01
N ILE A 77 -0.66 11.95 -9.21
CA ILE A 77 -2.07 11.63 -9.44
C ILE A 77 -2.49 10.40 -8.63
N ALA A 78 -1.67 9.34 -8.61
CA ALA A 78 -1.93 8.13 -7.84
C ALA A 78 -2.09 8.42 -6.34
N TRP A 79 -1.23 9.28 -5.78
CA TRP A 79 -1.34 9.70 -4.39
C TRP A 79 -2.63 10.46 -4.09
N GLN A 80 -3.06 11.34 -5.00
CA GLN A 80 -4.31 12.09 -4.84
C GLN A 80 -5.54 11.19 -4.94
N LEU A 81 -5.55 10.23 -5.86
CA LEU A 81 -6.64 9.26 -5.99
C LEU A 81 -6.74 8.40 -4.73
N LEU A 82 -5.61 7.85 -4.26
CA LEU A 82 -5.55 7.06 -3.02
C LEU A 82 -6.01 7.89 -1.82
N ALA A 83 -5.51 9.13 -1.67
CA ALA A 83 -5.88 9.99 -0.56
C ALA A 83 -7.37 10.37 -0.54
N SER A 84 -8.03 10.38 -1.70
CA SER A 84 -9.48 10.57 -1.75
C SER A 84 -10.22 9.41 -1.10
N ALA A 85 -9.74 8.17 -1.29
CA ALA A 85 -10.29 6.97 -0.66
C ALA A 85 -9.93 6.89 0.83
N GLU A 86 -8.67 7.09 1.19
CA GLU A 86 -8.27 6.90 2.58
C GLU A 86 -8.74 8.06 3.46
N GLY A 87 -8.69 9.32 2.98
CA GLY A 87 -8.91 10.51 3.80
C GLY A 87 -9.89 11.55 3.25
N SER A 88 -10.64 11.26 2.19
CA SER A 88 -11.57 12.20 1.54
C SER A 88 -10.92 13.56 1.21
N THR A 89 -9.69 13.52 0.69
CA THR A 89 -8.90 14.70 0.34
C THR A 89 -8.02 14.44 -0.88
N LEU A 90 -7.69 15.49 -1.65
CA LEU A 90 -6.61 15.43 -2.65
C LEU A 90 -5.27 15.91 -2.07
N ASP A 91 -5.28 16.57 -0.90
CA ASP A 91 -4.06 16.95 -0.20
C ASP A 91 -3.50 15.73 0.55
N TRP A 92 -2.93 14.78 -0.20
CA TRP A 92 -2.39 13.54 0.38
C TRP A 92 -1.27 13.82 1.40
N ARG A 93 -0.59 14.97 1.30
CA ARG A 93 0.47 15.37 2.25
C ARG A 93 -0.10 15.68 3.64
N SER A 94 -1.39 15.98 3.77
CA SER A 94 -2.00 16.14 5.09
C SER A 94 -1.97 14.84 5.90
N GLN A 95 -1.84 13.68 5.24
CA GLN A 95 -1.92 12.37 5.88
C GLN A 95 -0.66 11.97 6.65
N TYR A 96 0.51 12.58 6.43
CA TYR A 96 1.72 12.27 7.21
C TYR A 96 1.49 12.40 8.72
N ALA A 97 0.68 13.39 9.12
CA ALA A 97 0.37 13.71 10.49
C ALA A 97 -0.91 13.03 11.02
N THR A 98 -1.65 12.32 10.17
CA THR A 98 -2.85 11.59 10.59
C THR A 98 -2.44 10.52 11.59
N ILE A 99 -3.17 10.46 12.70
CA ILE A 99 -3.08 9.40 13.70
C ILE A 99 -4.41 9.34 14.45
N GLU A 100 -5.05 8.18 14.47
CA GLU A 100 -6.31 7.95 15.17
C GLU A 100 -6.50 6.46 15.48
N ASP A 101 -7.29 6.15 16.49
CA ASP A 101 -7.83 4.80 16.70
C ASP A 101 -9.30 4.84 16.23
N THR A 102 -9.62 4.00 15.24
CA THR A 102 -10.95 3.93 14.64
C THR A 102 -11.90 2.99 15.41
N GLY A 103 -11.37 2.29 16.42
CA GLY A 103 -12.11 1.30 17.21
C GLY A 103 -12.33 -0.03 16.49
N ASP A 104 -11.53 -0.33 15.47
CA ASP A 104 -11.59 -1.59 14.71
C ASP A 104 -10.75 -2.72 15.31
N GLY A 105 -10.09 -2.47 16.45
CA GLY A 105 -9.25 -3.42 17.18
C GLY A 105 -7.79 -3.45 16.71
N THR A 106 -7.34 -2.43 15.98
CA THR A 106 -5.94 -2.32 15.51
C THR A 106 -5.12 -1.26 16.26
N GLY A 107 -5.73 -0.61 17.26
CA GLY A 107 -5.12 0.48 18.01
C GLY A 107 -4.94 1.73 17.14
N TYR A 108 -3.82 2.44 17.33
CA TYR A 108 -3.53 3.62 16.53
C TYR A 108 -3.20 3.25 15.09
N ASN A 109 -3.89 3.87 14.14
CA ASN A 109 -3.60 3.92 12.71
C ASN A 109 -3.01 5.28 12.36
N ALA A 110 -1.89 5.33 11.62
CA ALA A 110 -1.18 6.58 11.38
C ALA A 110 -0.47 6.69 10.02
N GLY A 111 -0.24 7.93 9.58
CA GLY A 111 0.58 8.23 8.41
C GLY A 111 -0.05 7.90 7.05
N ILE A 112 0.73 8.06 5.98
CA ILE A 112 0.29 7.96 4.57
C ILE A 112 0.03 6.53 4.07
N VAL A 113 0.34 5.51 4.88
CA VAL A 113 0.11 4.08 4.58
C VAL A 113 -0.72 3.38 5.66
N GLY A 114 -1.18 4.09 6.69
CA GLY A 114 -1.98 3.48 7.76
C GLY A 114 -1.18 2.53 8.67
N PHE A 115 -0.02 2.96 9.15
CA PHE A 115 0.76 2.20 10.14
C PHE A 115 -0.10 1.87 11.36
N CYS A 116 -0.13 0.62 11.81
CA CYS A 116 -0.93 0.23 12.98
C CYS A 116 -0.07 -0.15 14.19
N SER A 117 -0.47 0.28 15.39
CA SER A 117 0.26 -0.08 16.62
C SER A 117 0.16 -1.56 16.95
N SER A 118 -0.85 -2.27 16.44
CA SER A 118 -1.06 -3.70 16.71
C SER A 118 -0.44 -4.65 15.68
N THR A 119 0.01 -4.17 14.52
CA THR A 119 0.44 -5.04 13.40
C THR A 119 1.92 -4.99 13.10
N HIS A 120 2.73 -4.64 14.10
CA HIS A 120 4.19 -4.59 14.05
C HIS A 120 4.81 -3.52 13.13
N ASP A 121 4.11 -3.03 12.13
CA ASP A 121 4.58 -2.06 11.15
C ASP A 121 4.82 -0.66 11.74
N MET A 122 3.93 -0.16 12.62
CA MET A 122 4.18 1.10 13.33
C MET A 122 5.41 0.99 14.25
N LEU A 123 5.53 -0.10 15.00
CA LEU A 123 6.69 -0.36 15.86
C LEU A 123 7.97 -0.36 15.03
N THR A 124 8.01 -1.17 13.97
CA THR A 124 9.16 -1.30 13.07
C THR A 124 9.56 0.05 12.48
N PHE A 125 8.57 0.81 12.00
CA PHE A 125 8.81 2.13 11.42
C PHE A 125 9.39 3.13 12.44
N VAL A 126 8.77 3.23 13.63
CA VAL A 126 9.22 4.17 14.67
C VAL A 126 10.59 3.77 15.22
N GLU A 127 10.85 2.48 15.42
CA GLU A 127 12.16 1.99 15.83
C GLU A 127 13.25 2.33 14.83
N ALA A 128 13.04 2.03 13.54
CA ALA A 128 14.00 2.33 12.50
C ALA A 128 14.25 3.84 12.38
N PHE A 129 13.19 4.65 12.39
CA PHE A 129 13.32 6.10 12.32
C PHE A 129 14.08 6.67 13.52
N THR A 130 13.75 6.22 14.74
CA THR A 130 14.37 6.75 15.96
C THR A 130 15.81 6.27 16.17
N ALA A 131 16.20 5.15 15.56
CA ALA A 131 17.60 4.72 15.52
C ALA A 131 18.49 5.72 14.75
N GLU A 132 17.98 6.30 13.65
CA GLU A 132 18.68 7.33 12.87
C GLU A 132 18.45 8.74 13.41
N HIS A 133 17.30 8.97 14.05
CA HIS A 133 16.85 10.26 14.60
C HIS A 133 16.55 10.13 16.11
N PRO A 134 17.58 9.99 16.97
CA PRO A 134 17.39 9.72 18.40
C PRO A 134 16.70 10.86 19.17
N ASP A 135 16.77 12.09 18.64
CA ASP A 135 16.10 13.27 19.22
C ASP A 135 14.62 13.39 18.80
N SER A 136 14.10 12.43 18.02
CA SER A 136 12.71 12.39 17.59
C SER A 136 11.76 12.39 18.80
N PRO A 137 10.64 13.15 18.75
CA PRO A 137 9.58 13.08 19.75
C PRO A 137 9.02 11.68 20.00
N LEU A 138 9.20 10.76 19.05
CA LEU A 138 8.72 9.38 19.12
C LEU A 138 9.65 8.44 19.90
N ALA A 139 10.93 8.79 20.06
CA ALA A 139 11.92 7.91 20.70
C ALA A 139 11.52 7.43 22.11
N PRO A 140 10.91 8.26 22.99
CA PRO A 140 10.46 7.81 24.31
C PRO A 140 9.33 6.76 24.27
N PHE A 141 8.61 6.63 23.15
CA PHE A 141 7.46 5.73 23.03
C PHE A 141 7.82 4.34 22.49
N VAL A 142 9.05 4.14 22.01
CA VAL A 142 9.50 2.83 21.47
C VAL A 142 9.27 1.69 22.46
N PRO A 143 9.61 1.80 23.77
CA PRO A 143 9.32 0.71 24.72
C PRO A 143 7.83 0.40 24.84
N ALA A 144 6.96 1.41 24.86
CA ALA A 144 5.52 1.20 24.94
C ALA A 144 4.98 0.56 23.65
N LEU A 145 5.47 0.98 22.48
CA LEU A 145 5.12 0.35 21.20
C LEU A 145 5.48 -1.15 21.18
N ARG A 146 6.58 -1.57 21.81
CA ARG A 146 6.94 -3.01 21.92
C ARG A 146 5.96 -3.78 22.79
N GLU A 147 5.50 -3.18 23.88
CA GLU A 147 4.58 -3.84 24.83
C GLU A 147 3.16 -3.95 24.28
N VAL A 148 2.71 -2.97 23.50
CA VAL A 148 1.35 -2.96 22.92
C VAL A 148 1.25 -3.66 21.57
N ASP A 149 2.38 -3.96 20.91
CA ASP A 149 2.41 -4.67 19.63
C ASP A 149 1.62 -5.99 19.69
N GLY A 150 0.80 -6.25 18.67
CA GLY A 150 -0.17 -7.35 18.67
C GLY A 150 -1.49 -7.07 19.40
N THR A 151 -1.69 -5.88 19.99
CA THR A 151 -2.91 -5.50 20.72
C THR A 151 -3.43 -4.12 20.32
N ASP A 152 -4.68 -3.80 20.65
CA ASP A 152 -5.27 -2.45 20.49
C ASP A 152 -4.98 -1.51 21.68
N SER A 153 -4.05 -1.87 22.56
CA SER A 153 -3.75 -1.11 23.77
C SER A 153 -3.05 0.22 23.49
N HIS A 154 -3.40 1.24 24.26
CA HIS A 154 -2.72 2.55 24.28
C HIS A 154 -1.83 2.74 25.52
N GLU A 155 -1.59 1.69 26.30
CA GLU A 155 -0.80 1.76 27.53
C GLU A 155 0.63 2.27 27.25
N GLY A 156 1.02 3.34 27.95
CA GLY A 156 2.33 3.98 27.75
C GLY A 156 2.44 4.86 26.49
N LEU A 157 1.46 4.82 25.58
CA LEU A 157 1.35 5.74 24.45
C LEU A 157 0.59 7.01 24.84
N ASP A 158 -0.54 6.85 25.54
CA ASP A 158 -1.37 7.98 25.91
C ASP A 158 -0.82 8.79 27.10
N PRO A 159 -1.07 10.12 27.12
CA PRO A 159 -1.77 10.92 26.10
C PRO A 159 -0.82 11.52 25.04
N GLY A 160 0.48 11.24 25.12
CA GLY A 160 1.52 12.01 24.41
C GLY A 160 1.81 11.56 22.99
N PHE A 161 1.53 10.29 22.65
CA PHE A 161 1.98 9.68 21.41
C PHE A 161 1.40 10.36 20.16
N THR A 162 0.11 10.69 20.16
CA THR A 162 -0.53 11.37 19.01
C THR A 162 0.04 12.76 18.74
N ALA A 163 0.40 13.50 19.81
CA ALA A 163 1.07 14.80 19.68
C ALA A 163 2.52 14.63 19.19
N ALA A 164 3.23 13.61 19.66
CA ALA A 164 4.57 13.28 19.20
C ALA A 164 4.58 12.90 17.72
N TRP A 165 3.64 12.08 17.26
CA TRP A 165 3.49 11.72 15.84
C TRP A 165 3.27 12.95 14.97
N LYS A 166 2.30 13.79 15.33
CA LYS A 166 2.02 15.04 14.62
C LYS A 166 3.24 15.97 14.60
N LYS A 167 3.99 16.03 15.70
CA LYS A 167 5.21 16.83 15.76
C LYS A 167 6.31 16.28 14.84
N SER A 168 6.51 14.96 14.82
CA SER A 168 7.46 14.30 13.92
C SER A 168 7.08 14.51 12.45
N ALA A 169 5.78 14.55 12.12
CA ALA A 169 5.30 14.83 10.77
C ALA A 169 5.65 16.23 10.23
N GLU A 170 6.10 17.16 11.08
CA GLU A 170 6.68 18.43 10.65
C GLU A 170 8.10 18.29 10.09
N ASP A 171 8.83 17.24 10.46
CA ASP A 171 10.18 16.94 9.99
C ASP A 171 10.17 16.37 8.56
N PRO A 172 10.90 16.99 7.59
CA PRO A 172 11.09 16.41 6.27
C PRO A 172 11.65 14.98 6.26
N ALA A 173 12.51 14.62 7.21
CA ALA A 173 13.09 13.28 7.28
C ALA A 173 12.03 12.22 7.65
N PHE A 174 11.13 12.53 8.59
CA PHE A 174 10.02 11.64 8.94
C PHE A 174 9.06 11.43 7.76
N ARG A 175 8.75 12.51 7.02
CA ARG A 175 7.93 12.41 5.80
C ARG A 175 8.61 11.56 4.73
N ALA A 176 9.91 11.77 4.51
CA ALA A 176 10.69 10.97 3.55
C ALA A 176 10.76 9.48 3.96
N ALA A 177 10.84 9.18 5.26
CA ALA A 177 10.81 7.81 5.76
C ALA A 177 9.46 7.14 5.47
N GLN A 178 8.33 7.83 5.71
CA GLN A 178 7.02 7.29 5.34
C GLN A 178 6.88 7.10 3.81
N ASP A 179 7.36 8.06 3.02
CA ASP A 179 7.37 7.95 1.55
C ASP A 179 8.13 6.71 1.08
N LEU A 180 9.26 6.41 1.71
CA LEU A 180 10.06 5.25 1.38
C LEU A 180 9.32 3.95 1.67
N VAL A 181 8.62 3.85 2.80
CA VAL A 181 7.77 2.69 3.11
C VAL A 181 6.70 2.51 2.04
N ARG A 182 5.92 3.56 1.75
CA ARG A 182 4.89 3.53 0.70
C ARG A 182 5.45 3.09 -0.64
N LEU A 183 6.61 3.63 -0.99
CA LEU A 183 7.27 3.36 -2.26
C LEU A 183 7.72 1.90 -2.35
N LYS A 184 8.40 1.39 -1.33
CA LYS A 184 9.06 0.08 -1.37
C LYS A 184 8.12 -1.10 -1.07
N GLN A 185 7.15 -0.91 -0.18
CA GLN A 185 6.28 -2.01 0.24
C GLN A 185 5.04 -2.16 -0.64
N TYR A 186 4.54 -1.07 -1.20
CA TYR A 186 3.26 -1.08 -1.92
C TYR A 186 3.41 -0.64 -3.37
N PHE A 187 4.00 0.53 -3.61
CA PHE A 187 3.99 1.13 -4.94
C PHE A 187 4.87 0.41 -5.95
N GLU A 188 6.17 0.24 -5.67
CA GLU A 188 7.10 -0.41 -6.59
C GLU A 188 6.69 -1.86 -6.88
N PRO A 189 6.33 -2.71 -5.89
CA PRO A 189 5.88 -4.08 -6.17
C PRO A 189 4.61 -4.12 -7.02
N ALA A 190 3.61 -3.29 -6.71
CA ALA A 190 2.37 -3.25 -7.50
C ALA A 190 2.59 -2.79 -8.94
N VAL A 191 3.37 -1.72 -9.15
CA VAL A 191 3.68 -1.20 -10.49
C VAL A 191 4.53 -2.21 -11.28
N HIS A 192 5.49 -2.86 -10.61
CA HIS A 192 6.30 -3.91 -11.24
C HIS A 192 5.41 -5.06 -11.72
N LEU A 193 4.57 -5.61 -10.83
CA LEU A 193 3.72 -6.74 -11.20
C LEU A 193 2.70 -6.38 -12.28
N ALA A 194 2.06 -5.21 -12.19
CA ALA A 194 1.15 -4.73 -13.21
C ALA A 194 1.84 -4.65 -14.60
N LYS A 195 3.10 -4.23 -14.64
CA LYS A 195 3.89 -4.24 -15.88
C LYS A 195 4.23 -5.66 -16.35
N LEU A 196 4.51 -6.59 -15.46
CA LEU A 196 4.70 -7.99 -15.86
C LEU A 196 3.45 -8.60 -16.50
N ASP A 197 2.28 -8.17 -16.05
CA ASP A 197 0.97 -8.53 -16.59
C ASP A 197 0.57 -7.71 -17.84
N GLY A 198 1.43 -6.78 -18.27
CA GLY A 198 1.25 -5.97 -19.47
C GLY A 198 0.28 -4.79 -19.32
N LEU A 199 -0.04 -4.40 -18.08
CA LEU A 199 -1.05 -3.37 -17.79
C LEU A 199 -0.51 -1.95 -17.97
N GLY A 200 -1.37 -1.09 -18.52
CA GLY A 200 -1.18 0.35 -18.64
C GLY A 200 -1.29 1.09 -17.29
N THR A 201 -1.29 2.42 -17.35
CA THR A 201 -1.22 3.25 -16.14
C THR A 201 -2.43 3.09 -15.22
N LEU A 202 -3.64 2.91 -15.77
CA LEU A 202 -4.83 2.62 -14.97
C LEU A 202 -4.70 1.28 -14.24
N GLY A 203 -4.28 0.22 -14.93
CA GLY A 203 -4.08 -1.09 -14.30
C GLY A 203 -3.00 -1.07 -13.21
N GLN A 204 -1.92 -0.32 -13.42
CA GLN A 204 -0.90 -0.06 -12.40
C GLN A 204 -1.49 0.62 -11.16
N TYR A 205 -2.38 1.61 -11.34
CA TYR A 205 -3.07 2.26 -10.22
C TYR A 205 -4.03 1.30 -9.50
N ILE A 206 -4.81 0.51 -10.23
CA ILE A 206 -5.72 -0.49 -9.64
C ILE A 206 -4.95 -1.50 -8.78
N TYR A 207 -3.81 -1.98 -9.27
CA TYR A 207 -2.95 -2.88 -8.49
C TYR A 207 -2.40 -2.21 -7.23
N PHE A 208 -1.92 -0.98 -7.37
CA PHE A 208 -1.38 -0.23 -6.25
C PHE A 208 -2.43 0.04 -5.16
N ASP A 209 -3.63 0.49 -5.56
CA ASP A 209 -4.77 0.72 -4.66
C ASP A 209 -5.18 -0.57 -3.91
N ALA A 210 -5.26 -1.69 -4.63
CA ALA A 210 -5.59 -2.99 -4.04
C ALA A 210 -4.50 -3.49 -3.08
N MET A 211 -3.22 -3.28 -3.41
CA MET A 211 -2.11 -3.68 -2.54
C MET A 211 -2.06 -2.87 -1.25
N VAL A 212 -2.42 -1.58 -1.29
CA VAL A 212 -2.58 -0.76 -0.07
C VAL A 212 -3.78 -1.24 0.75
N LEU A 213 -4.93 -1.46 0.12
CA LEU A 213 -6.17 -1.80 0.84
C LEU A 213 -6.19 -3.22 1.42
N GLN A 214 -5.67 -4.19 0.68
CA GLN A 214 -5.79 -5.62 0.99
C GLN A 214 -4.47 -6.25 1.45
N GLY A 215 -3.35 -5.53 1.31
CA GLY A 215 -2.02 -6.01 1.63
C GLY A 215 -1.45 -7.00 0.59
N PRO A 216 -0.11 -7.14 0.51
CA PRO A 216 0.61 -8.05 -0.40
C PRO A 216 0.51 -9.54 -0.03
N GLY A 217 -0.47 -9.96 0.78
CA GLY A 217 -0.63 -11.37 1.17
C GLY A 217 -1.05 -12.29 0.00
N SER A 218 -0.88 -13.60 0.18
CA SER A 218 -1.30 -14.65 -0.75
C SER A 218 -2.67 -15.27 -0.44
N GLU A 219 -3.28 -14.88 0.68
CA GLU A 219 -4.62 -15.36 1.06
C GLU A 219 -5.67 -14.88 0.05
N ALA A 220 -6.80 -15.59 -0.03
CA ALA A 220 -7.85 -15.32 -1.01
C ALA A 220 -8.42 -13.90 -0.93
N ASP A 221 -8.35 -13.27 0.25
CA ASP A 221 -8.81 -11.92 0.53
C ASP A 221 -7.68 -10.87 0.57
N SER A 222 -6.49 -11.24 0.10
CA SER A 222 -5.31 -10.37 -0.07
C SER A 222 -5.06 -10.06 -1.55
N PHE A 223 -4.13 -9.14 -1.85
CA PHE A 223 -3.84 -8.70 -3.22
C PHE A 223 -3.55 -9.84 -4.20
N TYR A 224 -2.65 -10.78 -3.86
CA TYR A 224 -2.33 -11.86 -4.80
C TYR A 224 -3.46 -12.88 -4.96
N GLY A 225 -4.31 -13.04 -3.94
CA GLY A 225 -5.55 -13.82 -4.04
C GLY A 225 -6.53 -13.21 -5.03
N ILE A 226 -6.71 -11.89 -4.97
CA ILE A 226 -7.54 -11.13 -5.92
C ILE A 226 -6.98 -11.24 -7.35
N ARG A 227 -5.68 -11.03 -7.52
CA ARG A 227 -5.01 -11.17 -8.82
C ARG A 227 -5.21 -12.57 -9.41
N LYS A 228 -5.05 -13.61 -8.58
CA LYS A 228 -5.27 -14.99 -9.00
C LYS A 228 -6.71 -15.22 -9.45
N ALA A 229 -7.70 -14.78 -8.67
CA ALA A 229 -9.10 -14.91 -9.04
C ALA A 229 -9.44 -14.18 -10.34
N ALA A 230 -8.83 -13.00 -10.59
CA ALA A 230 -8.98 -12.28 -11.84
C ALA A 230 -8.40 -13.03 -13.03
N ALA A 231 -7.19 -13.59 -12.87
CA ALA A 231 -6.51 -14.37 -13.91
C ALA A 231 -7.19 -15.71 -14.23
N GLU A 232 -8.02 -16.24 -13.32
CA GLU A 232 -8.87 -17.41 -13.59
C GLU A 232 -10.09 -17.07 -14.48
N GLU A 233 -10.50 -15.80 -14.54
CA GLU A 233 -11.66 -15.32 -15.32
C GLU A 233 -11.24 -14.70 -16.66
N ALA A 234 -10.12 -13.98 -16.71
CA ALA A 234 -9.61 -13.32 -17.90
C ALA A 234 -8.07 -13.40 -17.96
N ASP A 235 -7.53 -13.72 -19.14
CA ASP A 235 -6.09 -13.73 -19.36
C ASP A 235 -5.50 -12.32 -19.19
N THR A 236 -4.29 -12.24 -18.63
CA THR A 236 -3.55 -10.97 -18.58
C THR A 236 -3.16 -10.52 -19.99
N VAL A 237 -2.80 -9.24 -20.17
CA VAL A 237 -2.30 -8.73 -21.46
C VAL A 237 -1.02 -9.45 -21.87
N ALA A 238 -0.15 -9.76 -20.90
CA ALA A 238 1.06 -10.53 -21.13
C ALA A 238 0.80 -11.97 -21.64
N GLU A 239 -0.37 -12.53 -21.35
CA GLU A 239 -0.83 -13.84 -21.83
C GLU A 239 -1.69 -13.76 -23.10
N GLY A 240 -1.90 -12.55 -23.63
CA GLY A 240 -2.65 -12.30 -24.86
C GLY A 240 -4.11 -11.88 -24.66
N GLY A 241 -4.52 -11.59 -23.43
CA GLY A 241 -5.84 -11.07 -23.09
C GLY A 241 -6.06 -9.59 -23.42
N ASP A 242 -7.30 -9.14 -23.26
CA ASP A 242 -7.73 -7.75 -23.43
C ASP A 242 -7.63 -7.00 -22.10
N GLU A 243 -6.93 -5.85 -22.08
CA GLU A 243 -6.68 -5.11 -20.83
C GLU A 243 -7.98 -4.70 -20.12
N PRO A 244 -8.99 -4.10 -20.80
CA PRO A 244 -10.27 -3.81 -20.16
C PRO A 244 -10.96 -5.03 -19.55
N ALA A 245 -10.99 -6.16 -20.25
CA ALA A 245 -11.59 -7.39 -19.74
C ALA A 245 -10.88 -7.89 -18.47
N TYR A 246 -9.54 -7.88 -18.46
CA TYR A 246 -8.75 -8.27 -17.30
C TYR A 246 -8.98 -7.35 -16.10
N LEU A 247 -8.98 -6.02 -16.33
CA LEU A 247 -9.19 -5.05 -15.26
C LEU A 247 -10.62 -5.11 -14.70
N ASP A 248 -11.62 -5.38 -15.54
CA ASP A 248 -13.00 -5.59 -15.08
C ASP A 248 -13.09 -6.81 -14.14
N ALA A 249 -12.50 -7.95 -14.55
CA ALA A 249 -12.43 -9.16 -13.73
C ALA A 249 -11.69 -8.91 -12.39
N PHE A 250 -10.59 -8.15 -12.42
CA PHE A 250 -9.86 -7.77 -11.21
C PHE A 250 -10.70 -6.91 -10.27
N LEU A 251 -11.40 -5.90 -10.80
CA LEU A 251 -12.27 -5.03 -10.00
C LEU A 251 -13.44 -5.82 -9.39
N GLU A 252 -14.02 -6.79 -10.09
CA GLU A 252 -15.07 -7.68 -9.53
C GLU A 252 -14.54 -8.60 -8.42
N ALA A 253 -13.35 -9.17 -8.60
CA ALA A 253 -12.69 -9.96 -7.55
C ALA A 253 -12.40 -9.11 -6.30
N ALA A 254 -11.82 -7.92 -6.48
CA ALA A 254 -11.54 -6.98 -5.39
C ALA A 254 -12.82 -6.54 -4.67
N ARG A 255 -13.89 -6.27 -5.43
CA ARG A 255 -15.20 -5.90 -4.89
C ARG A 255 -15.83 -7.01 -4.06
N THR A 256 -15.68 -8.26 -4.49
CA THR A 256 -16.14 -9.44 -3.73
C THR A 256 -15.41 -9.54 -2.39
N VAL A 257 -14.10 -9.34 -2.39
CA VAL A 257 -13.29 -9.32 -1.16
C VAL A 257 -13.73 -8.21 -0.22
N MET A 258 -13.85 -6.97 -0.71
CA MET A 258 -14.31 -5.81 0.09
C MET A 258 -15.66 -6.07 0.75
N LYS A 259 -16.63 -6.60 0.00
CA LYS A 259 -17.96 -6.94 0.50
C LYS A 259 -18.00 -8.10 1.49
N SER A 260 -16.94 -8.90 1.60
CA SER A 260 -16.83 -9.93 2.63
C SER A 260 -16.37 -9.36 3.98
N LYS A 261 -15.66 -8.21 3.99
CA LYS A 261 -15.09 -7.58 5.18
C LYS A 261 -16.06 -6.56 5.79
N LYS A 262 -16.35 -6.67 7.09
CA LYS A 262 -17.37 -5.84 7.78
C LYS A 262 -17.08 -4.34 7.71
N ASN A 263 -15.82 -3.95 7.72
CA ASN A 263 -15.36 -2.56 7.73
C ASN A 263 -15.05 -2.01 6.32
N GLN A 264 -15.20 -2.78 5.23
CA GLN A 264 -14.88 -2.35 3.86
C GLN A 264 -16.07 -2.48 2.88
N GLN A 265 -17.30 -2.38 3.37
CA GLN A 265 -18.52 -2.58 2.57
C GLN A 265 -18.76 -1.48 1.51
N ASP A 266 -18.22 -0.28 1.72
CA ASP A 266 -18.29 0.80 0.73
C ASP A 266 -17.25 0.55 -0.37
N THR A 267 -17.73 0.38 -1.59
CA THR A 267 -16.91 0.03 -2.77
C THR A 267 -16.76 1.21 -3.74
N SER A 268 -17.02 2.45 -3.29
CA SER A 268 -16.96 3.65 -4.15
C SER A 268 -15.60 3.86 -4.82
N ARG A 269 -14.49 3.47 -4.17
CA ARG A 269 -13.15 3.48 -4.78
C ARG A 269 -13.05 2.63 -6.04
N LEU A 270 -13.84 1.56 -6.12
CA LEU A 270 -13.95 0.72 -7.31
C LEU A 270 -15.08 1.22 -8.22
N ASP A 271 -16.31 1.22 -7.70
CA ASP A 271 -17.55 1.37 -8.47
C ASP A 271 -17.73 2.78 -9.06
N THR A 272 -17.28 3.83 -8.37
CA THR A 272 -17.49 5.24 -8.78
C THR A 272 -16.18 6.00 -9.01
N ALA A 273 -15.06 5.29 -9.11
CA ALA A 273 -13.76 5.84 -9.48
C ALA A 273 -13.03 4.95 -10.50
N GLN A 274 -12.39 3.85 -10.07
CA GLN A 274 -11.58 3.01 -10.98
C GLN A 274 -12.38 2.47 -12.18
N ARG A 275 -13.59 1.99 -11.93
CA ARG A 275 -14.50 1.49 -12.97
C ARG A 275 -14.95 2.60 -13.92
N VAL A 276 -15.13 3.82 -13.44
CA VAL A 276 -15.46 4.98 -14.28
C VAL A 276 -14.31 5.27 -15.26
N PHE A 277 -13.06 5.26 -14.79
CA PHE A 277 -11.91 5.48 -15.67
C PHE A 277 -11.76 4.37 -16.72
N LEU A 278 -12.08 3.13 -16.33
CA LEU A 278 -12.08 1.97 -17.22
C LEU A 278 -13.16 2.08 -18.29
N GLU A 279 -14.40 2.39 -17.90
CA GLU A 279 -15.56 2.57 -18.80
C GLU A 279 -15.37 3.75 -19.76
N ASP A 280 -14.68 4.81 -19.32
CA ASP A 280 -14.29 5.95 -20.16
C ASP A 280 -13.16 5.60 -21.15
N GLY A 281 -12.58 4.40 -21.05
CA GLY A 281 -11.44 3.97 -21.88
C GLY A 281 -10.13 4.68 -21.56
N ASN A 282 -10.02 5.33 -20.40
CA ASN A 282 -8.84 6.08 -19.99
C ASN A 282 -7.78 5.16 -19.34
N LEU A 283 -7.29 4.18 -20.11
CA LEU A 283 -6.26 3.23 -19.68
C LEU A 283 -4.92 3.93 -19.33
N THR A 284 -4.71 5.14 -19.83
CA THR A 284 -3.54 5.98 -19.53
C THR A 284 -3.67 6.78 -18.24
N LEU A 285 -4.87 6.83 -17.62
CA LEU A 285 -5.17 7.60 -16.40
C LEU A 285 -4.89 9.11 -16.54
N GLU A 286 -5.02 9.66 -17.75
CA GLU A 286 -4.68 11.05 -18.01
C GLU A 286 -5.80 12.00 -17.56
N PRO A 287 -5.47 13.15 -16.95
CA PRO A 287 -6.46 14.17 -16.65
C PRO A 287 -7.14 14.77 -17.91
N PRO A 288 -8.37 15.28 -17.79
CA PRO A 288 -9.09 15.53 -16.54
C PRO A 288 -9.72 14.26 -15.97
N LEU A 289 -9.52 14.01 -14.67
CA LEU A 289 -10.17 12.92 -13.95
C LEU A 289 -11.30 13.49 -13.10
N THR A 290 -12.47 12.85 -13.12
CA THR A 290 -13.59 13.17 -12.24
C THR A 290 -14.18 11.87 -11.71
N TRP A 291 -14.34 11.76 -10.40
CA TRP A 291 -14.88 10.56 -9.77
C TRP A 291 -15.68 10.91 -8.53
N LYS A 292 -16.33 9.91 -7.94
CA LYS A 292 -16.97 10.03 -6.63
C LYS A 292 -16.35 9.07 -5.62
N MET A 293 -16.11 9.58 -4.42
CA MET A 293 -15.65 8.78 -3.28
C MET A 293 -16.55 9.10 -2.09
N TYR A 294 -17.18 8.07 -1.51
CA TYR A 294 -18.16 8.23 -0.42
C TYR A 294 -19.27 9.25 -0.71
N GLY A 295 -19.65 9.38 -1.99
CA GLY A 295 -20.65 10.34 -2.47
C GLY A 295 -20.12 11.77 -2.72
N GLU A 296 -18.91 12.10 -2.30
CA GLU A 296 -18.24 13.36 -2.59
C GLU A 296 -17.58 13.32 -3.98
N THR A 297 -17.68 14.42 -4.74
CA THR A 297 -17.10 14.50 -6.08
C THR A 297 -15.70 15.11 -6.02
N PHE A 298 -14.74 14.39 -6.59
CA PHE A 298 -13.35 14.81 -6.71
C PHE A 298 -12.99 15.06 -8.17
N ARG A 299 -12.00 15.95 -8.39
CA ARG A 299 -11.55 16.30 -9.73
C ARG A 299 -10.07 16.65 -9.75
N ILE A 300 -9.34 16.08 -10.71
CA ILE A 300 -8.00 16.52 -11.12
C ILE A 300 -8.14 17.16 -12.51
N PRO A 301 -7.84 18.46 -12.67
CA PRO A 301 -7.93 19.14 -13.97
C PRO A 301 -6.80 18.73 -14.92
N SER A 302 -6.95 19.07 -16.21
CA SER A 302 -5.92 18.92 -17.24
C SER A 302 -4.65 19.70 -16.96
#